data_AF-A0A7W1UJE3-F1
#
_entry.id   AF-A0A7W1UJE3-F1
#
_cell.length_a   1.000
_cell.length_b   1.000
_cell.length_c   1.000
_cell.angle_alpha   90.00
_cell.angle_beta   90.00
_cell.angle_gamma   90.00
#
_symmetry.space_group_name_H-M   'P 1'
#
loop_
_entity.id
_entity.type
_entity.pdbx_description
1 polymer ?
#
loop_
_entity_poly.entity_id
_entity_poly.type
_entity_poly.pdbx_seq_one_letter_code
_entity_poly.pdbx_strand_id
1 'polypeptide(L)'
;MFSHIVGFEVRQGVRRISTWLYFGIFFGLGFLLINVAGGAFRSLAASTGGKEFVNSPMAIAAWTALLSVFGVMVTAAVVGNAAHRDFATGSHPLFFTTPVRKRDYLGGRFTGAVLVNLIIFLGIPLGIM
;
A
#
# COMPACT_ATOMS: atom_id res chain seq x y z
N MET A 1 -5.37 3.51 24.87
CA MET A 1 -5.84 4.53 23.91
C MET A 1 -5.16 4.43 22.55
N PHE A 2 -3.83 4.29 22.49
CA PHE A 2 -3.09 4.04 21.24
C PHE A 2 -3.72 2.99 20.31
N SER A 3 -4.00 1.78 20.82
CA SER A 3 -4.60 0.68 20.03
C SER A 3 -5.99 1.00 19.47
N HIS A 4 -6.79 1.80 20.18
CA HIS A 4 -8.09 2.25 19.69
C HIS A 4 -7.94 3.23 18.52
N ILE A 5 -6.96 4.13 18.60
CA ILE A 5 -6.65 5.09 17.52
C ILE A 5 -6.15 4.34 16.29
N VAL A 6 -5.23 3.38 16.46
CA VAL A 6 -4.76 2.52 15.37
C VAL A 6 -5.91 1.75 14.74
N GLY A 7 -6.74 1.07 15.55
CA GLY A 7 -7.86 0.29 15.05
C GLY A 7 -8.91 1.13 14.31
N PHE A 8 -9.14 2.37 14.77
CA PHE A 8 -10.01 3.32 14.08
C PHE A 8 -9.44 3.71 12.71
N GLU A 9 -8.17 4.08 12.65
CA GLU A 9 -7.52 4.50 11.41
C GLU A 9 -7.46 3.36 10.38
N VAL A 10 -7.12 2.14 10.83
CA VAL A 10 -7.10 0.95 9.96
C VAL A 10 -8.49 0.63 9.46
N ARG A 11 -9.50 0.58 10.33
CA ARG A 11 -10.89 0.31 9.91
C ARG A 11 -11.37 1.35 8.90
N GLN A 12 -10.99 2.61 9.12
CA GLN A 12 -11.36 3.68 8.21
C GLN A 12 -10.62 3.60 6.88
N GLY A 13 -9.32 3.28 6.90
CA GLY A 13 -8.53 3.09 5.69
C GLY A 13 -9.03 1.91 4.85
N VAL A 14 -9.36 0.78 5.49
CA VAL A 14 -9.92 -0.40 4.80
C VAL A 14 -11.32 -0.14 4.26
N ARG A 15 -12.10 0.76 4.84
CA ARG A 15 -13.41 1.16 4.29
C ARG A 15 -13.32 2.12 3.10
N ARG A 16 -12.15 2.74 2.86
CA ARG A 16 -11.98 3.66 1.72
C ARG A 16 -11.83 2.89 0.43
N ILE A 17 -12.61 3.29 -0.57
CA ILE A 17 -12.53 2.70 -1.92
C ILE A 17 -11.16 2.91 -2.57
N SER A 18 -10.49 4.02 -2.27
CA SER A 18 -9.15 4.33 -2.77
C SER A 18 -8.12 3.26 -2.39
N THR A 19 -8.20 2.72 -1.17
CA THR A 19 -7.29 1.69 -0.67
C THR A 19 -7.39 0.42 -1.51
N TRP A 20 -8.62 -0.01 -1.80
CA TRP A 20 -8.88 -1.18 -2.64
C TRP A 20 -8.57 -0.93 -4.10
N LEU A 21 -8.76 0.31 -4.59
CA LEU A 21 -8.37 0.70 -5.93
C LEU A 21 -6.85 0.57 -6.12
N TYR A 22 -6.06 1.13 -5.20
CA TYR A 22 -4.60 1.01 -5.26
C TYR A 22 -4.14 -0.44 -5.13
N PHE A 23 -4.75 -1.21 -4.23
CA PHE A 23 -4.49 -2.64 -4.11
C PHE A 23 -4.76 -3.37 -5.43
N GLY A 24 -5.93 -3.16 -6.04
CA GLY A 24 -6.33 -3.79 -7.29
C GLY A 24 -5.43 -3.40 -8.46
N ILE A 25 -4.99 -2.14 -8.52
CA ILE A 25 -4.03 -1.68 -9.53
C ILE A 25 -2.69 -2.40 -9.37
N PHE A 26 -2.12 -2.45 -8.17
CA PHE A 26 -0.84 -3.13 -7.96
C PHE A 26 -0.92 -4.64 -8.17
N PHE A 27 -2.02 -5.25 -7.73
CA PHE A 27 -2.31 -6.66 -7.99
C PHE A 27 -2.41 -6.94 -9.49
N GLY A 28 -3.21 -6.16 -10.21
CA GLY A 28 -3.39 -6.30 -11.65
C GLY A 28 -2.08 -6.10 -12.41
N LEU A 29 -1.31 -5.07 -12.07
CA LEU A 29 0.00 -4.81 -12.69
C LEU A 29 0.98 -5.96 -12.42
N GLY A 30 1.09 -6.44 -11.18
CA GLY A 30 1.92 -7.60 -10.85
C GLY A 30 1.53 -8.84 -11.67
N PHE A 31 0.23 -9.14 -11.70
CA PHE A 31 -0.32 -10.28 -12.42
C PHE A 31 -0.10 -10.20 -13.93
N LEU A 32 -0.33 -9.04 -14.54
CA LEU A 32 -0.12 -8.82 -15.97
C LEU A 32 1.36 -8.94 -16.33
N LEU A 33 2.25 -8.30 -15.57
CA LEU A 33 3.69 -8.30 -15.84
C LEU A 33 4.28 -9.71 -15.77
N ILE A 34 3.93 -10.49 -14.75
CA ILE A 34 4.45 -11.85 -14.61
C ILE A 34 3.92 -12.80 -15.68
N ASN A 35 2.65 -12.66 -16.09
CA ASN A 35 2.06 -13.46 -17.18
C ASN A 35 2.66 -13.12 -18.55
N VAL A 36 2.96 -11.85 -18.79
CA VAL A 36 3.64 -11.40 -20.01
C VAL A 36 5.08 -11.94 -20.06
N ALA A 37 5.82 -11.86 -18.94
CA ALA A 37 7.15 -12.43 -18.82
C ALA A 37 7.15 -13.97 -18.92
N GLY A 38 6.08 -14.61 -18.44
CA GLY A 38 5.81 -16.05 -18.54
C GLY A 38 5.42 -16.55 -19.93
N GLY A 39 5.24 -15.66 -20.90
CA GLY A 39 4.86 -16.03 -22.27
C GLY A 39 3.39 -16.46 -22.41
N ALA A 40 2.52 -16.14 -21.45
CA ALA A 40 1.08 -16.41 -21.54
C ALA A 40 0.43 -15.70 -22.75
N PHE A 41 0.96 -14.51 -23.11
CA PHE A 41 0.52 -13.73 -24.26
C PHE A 41 1.52 -13.89 -25.42
N ARG A 42 1.20 -14.74 -26.41
CA ARG A 42 2.09 -15.02 -27.55
C ARG A 42 2.51 -13.79 -28.36
N SER A 43 1.68 -12.74 -28.41
CA SER A 43 1.97 -11.49 -29.15
C SER A 43 2.80 -10.47 -28.36
N LEU A 44 2.81 -10.58 -27.03
CA LEU A 44 3.49 -9.66 -26.11
C LEU A 44 4.60 -10.34 -25.31
N ALA A 45 4.89 -11.61 -25.61
CA ALA A 45 5.87 -12.42 -24.91
C ALA A 45 7.23 -11.71 -24.96
N ALA A 46 7.58 -11.06 -23.85
CA ALA A 46 8.92 -10.59 -23.62
C ALA A 46 9.74 -11.85 -23.31
N SER A 47 10.44 -12.37 -24.33
CA SER A 47 11.37 -13.46 -24.10
C SER A 47 12.41 -12.98 -23.08
N THR A 48 12.30 -13.45 -21.84
CA THR A 48 13.40 -13.42 -20.90
C THR A 48 14.49 -14.27 -21.56
N GLY A 49 15.50 -13.62 -22.13
CA GLY A 49 16.50 -14.23 -23.02
C GLY A 49 17.41 -15.29 -22.38
N GLY A 50 17.07 -15.80 -21.20
CA GLY A 50 17.76 -16.86 -20.49
C GLY A 50 16.79 -17.90 -19.92
N LYS A 51 17.30 -19.11 -19.64
CA LYS A 51 16.60 -20.20 -18.93
C LYS A 51 16.33 -19.85 -17.45
N GLU A 52 15.80 -18.68 -17.16
CA GLU A 52 15.42 -18.31 -15.81
C GLU A 52 13.92 -18.55 -15.62
N PHE A 53 13.59 -19.23 -14.53
CA PHE A 53 12.20 -19.36 -14.12
C PHE A 53 11.64 -17.97 -13.83
N VAL A 54 10.46 -17.69 -14.38
CA VAL A 54 9.77 -16.40 -14.19
C VAL A 54 9.38 -16.19 -12.72
N ASN A 55 9.17 -17.29 -11.98
CA ASN A 55 8.97 -17.30 -10.53
C ASN A 55 10.30 -17.46 -9.73
N SER A 56 11.45 -17.09 -10.31
CA SER A 56 12.71 -17.12 -9.57
C SER A 56 12.74 -16.03 -8.49
N PRO A 57 13.44 -16.25 -7.36
CA PRO A 57 13.54 -15.24 -6.30
C PRO A 57 14.07 -13.89 -6.81
N MET A 58 15.00 -13.91 -7.78
CA MET A 58 15.56 -12.71 -8.39
C MET A 58 14.50 -11.97 -9.24
N ALA A 59 13.73 -12.69 -10.05
CA ALA A 59 12.64 -12.09 -10.84
C ALA A 59 11.57 -11.47 -9.95
N ILE A 60 11.12 -12.18 -8.91
CA ILE A 60 10.14 -11.65 -7.94
C ILE A 60 10.67 -10.38 -7.28
N ALA A 61 11.93 -10.39 -6.82
CA ALA A 61 12.54 -9.21 -6.20
C ALA A 61 12.64 -8.03 -7.16
N ALA A 62 13.01 -8.27 -8.43
CA ALA A 62 13.10 -7.23 -9.45
C ALA A 62 11.73 -6.61 -9.77
N TRP A 63 10.71 -7.43 -10.00
CA TRP A 63 9.35 -6.95 -10.25
C TRP A 63 8.75 -6.23 -9.04
N THR A 64 9.00 -6.74 -7.84
CA THR A 64 8.55 -6.11 -6.59
C THR A 64 9.23 -4.76 -6.39
N ALA A 65 10.54 -4.66 -6.64
CA ALA A 65 11.28 -3.40 -6.54
C ALA A 65 10.76 -2.36 -7.55
N LEU A 66 10.56 -2.77 -8.80
CA LEU A 66 10.02 -1.90 -9.86
C LEU A 66 8.64 -1.34 -9.48
N LEU A 67 7.71 -2.19 -9.04
CA LEU A 67 6.37 -1.75 -8.61
C LEU A 67 6.41 -0.91 -7.33
N SER A 68 7.35 -1.20 -6.42
CA SER A 68 7.50 -0.45 -5.17
C SER A 68 7.92 1.01 -5.40
N VAL A 69 8.69 1.30 -6.45
CA VAL A 69 9.04 2.69 -6.82
C VAL A 69 7.78 3.51 -7.10
N PHE A 70 6.81 2.95 -7.85
CA PHE A 70 5.52 3.59 -8.05
C PHE A 70 4.69 3.67 -6.76
N GLY A 71 4.82 2.66 -5.90
CA GLY A 71 4.23 2.62 -4.56
C GLY A 71 4.63 3.78 -3.66
N VAL A 72 5.80 4.41 -3.85
CA VAL A 72 6.22 5.58 -3.07
C VAL A 72 5.25 6.75 -3.26
N MET A 73 4.77 6.99 -4.49
CA MET A 73 3.79 8.04 -4.76
C MET A 73 2.45 7.77 -4.06
N VAL A 74 2.00 6.52 -4.06
CA VAL A 74 0.78 6.09 -3.35
C VAL A 74 0.95 6.26 -1.85
N THR A 75 2.12 5.90 -1.32
CA THR A 75 2.45 6.08 0.11
C THR A 75 2.35 7.55 0.52
N ALA A 76 2.91 8.46 -0.27
CA ALA A 76 2.82 9.90 -0.01
C ALA A 76 1.36 10.39 0.00
N ALA A 77 0.54 9.92 -0.94
CA ALA A 77 -0.87 10.27 -0.99
C ALA A 77 -1.65 9.71 0.22
N VAL A 78 -1.43 8.45 0.60
CA VAL A 78 -2.18 7.79 1.69
C VAL A 78 -1.78 8.36 3.05
N VAL A 79 -0.49 8.40 3.34
CA VAL A 79 0.04 8.88 4.64
C VAL A 79 -0.12 10.40 4.75
N GLY A 80 0.10 11.15 3.68
CA GLY A 80 -0.11 12.60 3.66
C GLY A 80 -1.56 12.99 3.91
N ASN A 81 -2.50 12.27 3.28
CA ASN A 81 -3.93 12.51 3.48
C ASN A 81 -4.37 12.06 4.89
N ALA A 82 -3.76 11.01 5.44
CA ALA A 82 -3.94 10.68 6.85
C ALA A 82 -3.48 11.85 7.73
N ALA A 83 -2.30 12.43 7.53
CA ALA A 83 -1.78 13.55 8.34
C ALA A 83 -2.59 14.86 8.20
N HIS A 84 -3.03 15.19 6.99
CA HIS A 84 -3.66 16.49 6.71
C HIS A 84 -5.14 16.57 7.12
N ARG A 85 -5.80 15.42 7.25
CA ARG A 85 -7.25 15.35 7.44
C ARG A 85 -7.75 16.07 8.69
N ASP A 86 -7.03 16.01 9.82
CA ASP A 86 -7.53 16.62 11.07
C ASP A 86 -7.33 18.12 11.13
N PHE A 87 -6.37 18.65 10.36
CA PHE A 87 -6.28 20.08 10.12
C PHE A 87 -7.43 20.56 9.23
N ALA A 88 -7.76 19.79 8.18
CA ALA A 88 -8.85 20.12 7.26
C ALA A 88 -10.25 20.01 7.90
N THR A 89 -10.49 19.04 8.79
CA THR A 89 -11.79 18.87 9.47
C THR A 89 -11.94 19.70 10.74
N GLY A 90 -10.96 20.54 11.10
CA GLY A 90 -11.02 21.40 12.28
C GLY A 90 -11.18 20.64 13.60
N SER A 91 -10.85 19.34 13.62
CA SER A 91 -11.08 18.44 14.77
C SER A 91 -10.00 18.59 15.85
N HIS A 92 -8.97 19.40 15.59
CA HIS A 92 -7.84 19.65 16.47
C HIS A 92 -8.22 20.10 17.90
N PRO A 93 -9.24 20.97 18.12
CA PRO A 93 -9.63 21.41 19.46
C PRO A 93 -10.22 20.30 20.34
N LEU A 94 -10.88 19.29 19.76
CA LEU A 94 -11.48 18.16 20.48
C LEU A 94 -10.44 17.25 21.15
N PHE A 95 -9.22 17.22 20.62
CA PHE A 95 -8.12 16.43 21.18
C PHE A 95 -7.43 17.12 22.37
N PHE A 96 -7.61 18.43 22.55
CA PHE A 96 -7.08 19.17 23.70
C PHE A 96 -7.99 19.11 24.93
N THR A 97 -9.27 18.77 24.76
CA THR A 97 -10.24 18.64 25.86
C THR A 97 -10.35 17.21 26.40
N THR A 98 -9.74 16.22 25.75
CA THR A 98 -9.66 14.84 26.21
C THR A 98 -8.26 14.50 26.72
N PRO A 99 -8.10 13.58 27.70
CA PRO A 99 -6.82 13.21 28.30
C PRO A 99 -5.98 12.31 27.37
N VAL A 100 -5.77 12.70 26.12
CA VAL A 100 -4.98 11.94 25.14
C VAL A 100 -3.55 12.46 25.13
N ARG A 101 -2.59 11.57 25.41
CA ARG A 101 -1.16 11.91 25.29
C ARG A 101 -0.79 12.15 23.83
N LYS A 102 -0.08 13.25 23.53
CA LYS A 102 0.36 13.61 22.16
C LYS A 102 1.09 12.46 21.43
N ARG A 103 1.92 11.69 22.16
CA ARG A 103 2.65 10.53 21.60
C ARG A 103 1.73 9.41 21.15
N ASP A 104 0.69 9.12 21.94
CA ASP A 104 -0.27 8.05 21.63
C ASP A 104 -1.13 8.41 20.42
N TYR A 105 -1.45 9.69 20.26
CA TYR A 105 -2.19 10.21 19.12
C TYR A 105 -1.38 10.19 17.83
N LEU A 106 -0.20 10.83 17.82
CA LEU A 106 0.68 10.87 16.65
C LEU A 106 1.14 9.46 16.25
N GLY A 107 1.56 8.65 17.23
CA GLY A 107 1.99 7.28 17.00
C GLY A 107 0.84 6.42 16.47
N GLY A 108 -0.34 6.51 17.07
CA GLY A 108 -1.48 5.67 16.67
C GLY A 108 -1.91 5.94 15.24
N ARG A 109 -1.94 7.21 14.83
CA ARG A 109 -2.27 7.60 13.46
C ARG A 109 -1.21 7.19 12.46
N PHE A 110 0.07 7.42 12.78
CA PHE A 110 1.17 6.99 11.93
C PHE A 110 1.16 5.47 11.72
N THR A 111 1.08 4.70 12.80
CA THR A 111 1.01 3.24 12.72
C THR A 111 -0.22 2.78 11.95
N GLY A 112 -1.38 3.40 12.15
CA GLY A 112 -2.59 3.11 11.38
C GLY A 112 -2.42 3.35 9.88
N ALA A 113 -1.87 4.50 9.49
CA ALA A 113 -1.59 4.81 8.08
C ALA A 113 -0.56 3.86 7.46
N VAL A 114 0.47 3.48 8.19
CA VAL A 114 1.47 2.49 7.75
C VAL A 114 0.83 1.13 7.53
N LEU A 115 -0.06 0.67 8.44
CA LEU A 115 -0.77 -0.60 8.27
C LEU A 115 -1.70 -0.59 7.04
N VAL A 116 -2.39 0.52 6.78
CA VAL A 116 -3.21 0.69 5.57
C VAL A 116 -2.33 0.66 4.32
N ASN A 117 -1.17 1.32 4.35
CA ASN A 117 -0.22 1.29 3.25
C ASN A 117 0.32 -0.14 3.01
N LEU A 118 0.55 -0.90 4.09
CA LEU A 118 0.98 -2.30 4.00
C LEU A 118 -0.07 -3.15 3.29
N ILE A 119 -1.37 -2.93 3.57
CA ILE A 119 -2.46 -3.61 2.85
C ILE A 119 -2.40 -3.31 1.35
N ILE A 120 -2.14 -2.06 0.96
CA ILE A 120 -2.02 -1.69 -0.46
C ILE A 120 -0.84 -2.42 -1.12
N PHE A 121 0.32 -2.41 -0.47
CA PHE A 121 1.54 -3.04 -0.99
C PHE A 121 1.45 -4.56 -1.04
N LEU A 122 0.63 -5.21 -0.22
CA LEU A 122 0.35 -6.65 -0.32
C LEU A 122 -0.24 -7.06 -1.68
N GLY A 123 -0.83 -6.11 -2.43
CA GLY A 123 -1.28 -6.37 -3.80
C GLY A 123 -0.13 -6.77 -4.73
N ILE A 124 1.07 -6.23 -4.53
CA ILE A 124 2.25 -6.51 -5.37
C ILE A 124 2.68 -7.99 -5.29
N PRO A 125 3.07 -8.55 -4.12
CA PRO A 125 3.49 -9.94 -4.05
C PRO A 125 2.36 -10.91 -4.38
N LEU A 126 1.10 -10.59 -4.03
CA LEU A 126 -0.06 -11.41 -4.38
C LEU A 126 -0.34 -11.42 -5.89
N GLY A 127 -0.01 -10.36 -6.62
CA GLY A 127 -0.14 -10.32 -8.07
C GLY A 127 1.00 -11.01 -8.79
N ILE A 128 2.22 -10.98 -8.23
CA ILE A 128 3.41 -11.57 -8.85
C ILE A 128 3.49 -13.08 -8.66
N MET A 129 3.02 -13.61 -7.53
CA MET A 129 2.98 -15.06 -7.26
C MET A 129 1.89 -15.78 -8.06
#